data_AF-A0A0L7QR16-F1
#
_entry.id   AF-A0A0L7QR16-F1
#
_cell.length_a   1.000
_cell.length_b   1.000
_cell.length_c   1.000
_cell.angle_alpha   90.00
_cell.angle_beta   90.00
_cell.angle_gamma   90.00
#
_symmetry.space_group_name_H-M   'P 1'
#
loop_
_entity.id
_entity.type
_entity.pdbx_description
1 polymer ?
#
loop_
_entity_poly.entity_id
_entity_poly.type
_entity_poly.pdbx_seq_one_letter_code
_entity_poly.pdbx_strand_id
1 'polypeptide(L)'
;MKTGSLLTLTCLMSQGPHDLGTVAWHHGNQPVVTSPHSENDVNGEPRITVETEWSDALTSRLRIAHLKPSDSGNYSCVPTVAARATVNVHVINGELHIEIVRKVAPNTAYFSQ
;
A
#
# COMPACT_ATOMS: atom_id res chain seq x y z
N MET A 1 17.07 -15.26 13.56
CA MET A 1 17.01 -14.87 12.13
C MET A 1 15.55 -14.57 11.82
N LYS A 2 15.08 -13.31 11.87
CA LYS A 2 13.71 -12.98 11.45
C LYS A 2 13.72 -12.83 9.93
N THR A 3 13.48 -13.95 9.25
CA THR A 3 13.43 -14.07 7.80
C THR A 3 12.26 -13.24 7.25
N GLY A 4 12.56 -12.18 6.51
CA GLY A 4 11.63 -11.45 5.63
C GLY A 4 10.59 -10.58 6.34
N SER A 5 10.91 -9.34 6.69
CA SER A 5 9.90 -8.38 7.12
C SER A 5 8.94 -8.06 5.96
N LEU A 6 7.64 -7.97 6.30
CA LEU A 6 6.52 -7.70 5.40
C LEU A 6 6.01 -6.29 5.67
N LEU A 7 5.93 -5.46 4.63
CA LEU A 7 5.17 -4.21 4.67
C LEU A 7 3.75 -4.49 4.22
N THR A 8 2.78 -4.02 4.99
CA THR A 8 1.37 -3.93 4.57
C THR A 8 0.91 -2.50 4.76
N LEU A 9 0.56 -1.84 3.66
CA LEU A 9 -0.06 -0.51 3.67
C LEU A 9 -1.54 -0.67 3.32
N THR A 10 -2.41 -0.25 4.23
CA THR A 10 -3.86 -0.29 4.02
C THR A 10 -4.37 1.12 3.78
N CYS A 11 -4.96 1.34 2.62
CA CYS A 11 -5.59 2.59 2.20
C CYS A 11 -7.11 2.42 2.21
N LEU A 12 -7.80 3.30 2.93
CA LEU A 12 -9.25 3.30 3.10
C LEU A 12 -9.85 4.58 2.52
N MET A 13 -11.05 4.47 1.97
CA MET A 13 -11.86 5.61 1.53
C MET A 13 -13.30 5.41 1.96
N SER A 14 -13.83 6.34 2.75
CA SER A 14 -15.15 6.26 3.39
C SER A 14 -16.34 6.62 2.46
N GLN A 15 -16.13 6.75 1.15
CA GLN A 15 -17.23 6.97 0.21
C GLN A 15 -17.75 5.64 -0.33
N GLY A 16 -19.04 5.40 -0.08
CA GLY A 16 -19.75 4.15 -0.34
C GLY A 16 -20.11 3.89 -1.81
N PRO A 17 -20.93 2.87 -2.07
CA PRO A 17 -20.87 1.97 -3.24
C PRO A 17 -21.45 2.53 -4.56
N HIS A 18 -21.56 3.85 -4.71
CA HIS A 18 -22.15 4.44 -5.91
C HIS A 18 -21.17 4.71 -7.05
N ASP A 19 -19.86 4.73 -6.78
CA ASP A 19 -18.84 4.85 -7.81
C ASP A 19 -17.76 3.78 -7.63
N LEU A 20 -17.72 2.83 -8.57
CA LEU A 20 -16.67 1.79 -8.67
C LEU A 20 -15.33 2.44 -9.03
N GLY A 21 -14.67 3.04 -8.05
CA GLY A 21 -13.33 3.57 -8.19
C GLY A 21 -12.24 2.49 -8.04
N THR A 22 -11.16 2.60 -8.82
CA THR A 22 -9.91 1.87 -8.58
C THR A 22 -8.94 2.70 -7.75
N VAL A 23 -7.92 2.04 -7.18
CA VAL A 23 -6.80 2.68 -6.46
C VAL A 23 -5.51 2.41 -7.20
N ALA A 24 -4.81 3.48 -7.60
CA ALA A 24 -3.44 3.39 -8.10
C ALA A 24 -2.43 3.59 -6.95
N TRP A 25 -1.40 2.75 -6.91
CA TRP A 25 -0.32 2.85 -5.93
C TRP A 25 0.92 3.45 -6.57
N HIS A 26 1.60 4.33 -5.83
CA HIS A 26 2.86 4.96 -6.25
C HIS A 26 3.92 4.87 -5.15
N HIS A 27 5.17 4.68 -5.55
CA HIS A 27 6.37 4.83 -4.72
C HIS A 27 7.18 6.02 -5.24
N GLY A 28 7.26 7.09 -4.45
CA GLY A 28 7.66 8.41 -4.92
C GLY A 28 6.76 8.89 -6.07
N ASN A 29 7.36 9.13 -7.23
CA ASN A 29 6.64 9.52 -8.46
C ASN A 29 6.38 8.35 -9.42
N GLN A 30 6.82 7.13 -9.08
CA GLN A 30 6.71 5.97 -9.96
C GLN A 30 5.47 5.13 -9.60
N PRO A 31 4.71 4.61 -10.59
CA PRO A 31 3.65 3.66 -10.31
C PRO A 31 4.24 2.37 -9.72
N VAL A 32 3.56 1.80 -8.73
CA VAL A 32 3.93 0.48 -8.20
C VAL A 32 3.49 -0.58 -9.21
N VAL A 33 4.46 -1.39 -9.64
CA VAL A 33 4.21 -2.54 -10.52
C VAL A 33 4.21 -3.79 -9.66
N THR A 34 3.12 -4.56 -9.71
CA THR A 34 3.05 -5.86 -9.05
C THR A 34 4.09 -6.78 -9.66
N SER A 35 4.86 -7.47 -8.83
CA SER A 35 5.83 -8.43 -9.35
C SER A 35 5.09 -9.62 -9.97
N PRO A 36 5.58 -10.18 -11.09
CA PRO A 36 5.10 -11.46 -11.56
C PRO A 36 5.42 -12.54 -10.53
N HIS A 37 4.57 -13.56 -10.47
CA HIS A 37 4.85 -14.76 -9.69
C HIS A 37 6.13 -15.43 -10.21
N SER A 38 7.09 -15.70 -9.33
CA SER A 38 8.35 -16.38 -9.67
C SER A 38 8.45 -17.72 -8.96
N GLU A 39 9.09 -18.71 -9.59
CA GLU A 39 9.33 -20.03 -8.98
C GLU A 39 10.15 -19.96 -7.68
N ASN A 40 10.81 -18.82 -7.43
CA ASN A 40 11.60 -18.55 -6.23
C ASN A 40 10.81 -17.87 -5.10
N ASP A 41 9.51 -17.58 -5.30
CA ASP A 41 8.68 -17.03 -4.24
C ASP A 41 8.40 -18.10 -3.19
N VAL A 42 9.02 -17.96 -2.02
CA VAL A 42 9.06 -18.94 -0.91
C VAL A 42 7.66 -19.41 -0.44
N ASN A 43 6.61 -18.64 -0.71
CA ASN A 43 5.21 -18.97 -0.40
C ASN A 43 4.29 -19.05 -1.64
N GLY A 44 4.85 -18.95 -2.86
CA GLY A 44 4.07 -18.89 -4.09
C GLY A 44 3.30 -17.58 -4.31
N GLU A 45 3.60 -16.53 -3.54
CA GLU A 45 3.01 -15.20 -3.73
C GLU A 45 4.07 -14.23 -4.25
N PRO A 46 3.75 -13.37 -5.22
CA PRO A 46 4.70 -12.38 -5.68
C PRO A 46 5.19 -11.48 -4.55
N ARG A 47 6.44 -11.02 -4.62
CA ARG A 47 7.01 -10.07 -3.65
C ARG A 47 6.11 -8.84 -3.40
N ILE A 48 5.57 -8.24 -4.46
CA ILE A 48 4.74 -7.04 -4.41
C ILE A 48 3.34 -7.39 -4.92
N THR A 49 2.34 -7.29 -4.05
CA THR A 49 0.93 -7.54 -4.39
C THR A 49 0.05 -6.36 -4.01
N VAL A 50 -1.03 -6.17 -4.76
CA VAL A 50 -2.07 -5.18 -4.50
C VAL A 50 -3.40 -5.89 -4.50
N GLU A 51 -4.12 -5.78 -3.39
CA GLU A 51 -5.47 -6.29 -3.22
C GLU A 51 -6.42 -5.10 -3.07
N THR A 52 -7.58 -5.12 -3.74
CA THR A 52 -8.58 -4.08 -3.60
C THR A 52 -9.95 -4.72 -3.40
N GLU A 53 -10.62 -4.32 -2.33
CA GLU A 53 -11.89 -4.87 -1.88
C GLU A 53 -12.92 -3.76 -1.68
N TRP A 54 -14.16 -4.05 -2.06
CA TRP A 54 -15.33 -3.23 -1.79
C TRP A 54 -16.24 -3.96 -0.81
N SER A 55 -16.44 -3.37 0.37
CA SER A 55 -17.48 -3.77 1.31
C SER A 55 -18.32 -2.54 1.67
N ASP A 56 -18.17 -2.00 2.88
CA ASP A 56 -18.80 -0.74 3.31
C ASP A 56 -18.00 0.49 2.86
N ALA A 57 -16.72 0.28 2.54
CA ALA A 57 -15.75 1.26 2.09
C ALA A 57 -14.78 0.61 1.09
N LEU A 58 -14.18 1.41 0.21
CA LEU A 58 -13.09 0.96 -0.65
C LEU A 58 -11.84 0.75 0.20
N THR A 59 -11.32 -0.47 0.20
CA THR A 59 -10.10 -0.87 0.92
C THR A 59 -9.08 -1.40 -0.07
N SER A 60 -7.93 -0.75 -0.18
CA SER A 60 -6.81 -1.24 -0.99
C SER A 60 -5.60 -1.54 -0.10
N ARG A 61 -4.98 -2.69 -0.30
CA ARG A 61 -3.82 -3.17 0.48
C ARG A 61 -2.63 -3.40 -0.45
N LEU A 62 -1.55 -2.65 -0.24
CA LEU A 62 -0.26 -2.91 -0.87
C LEU A 62 0.61 -3.74 0.08
N ARG A 63 1.11 -4.87 -0.40
CA ARG A 63 1.97 -5.78 0.36
C ARG A 63 3.33 -5.90 -0.31
N ILE A 64 4.40 -5.74 0.45
CA ILE A 64 5.79 -5.93 -0.02
C ILE A 64 6.50 -6.91 0.92
N ALA A 65 6.75 -8.11 0.43
CA ALA A 65 7.52 -9.13 1.12
C ALA A 65 9.03 -8.91 0.95
N HIS A 66 9.82 -9.53 1.84
CA HIS A 66 11.28 -9.50 1.80
C HIS A 66 11.85 -8.07 1.74
N LEU A 67 11.41 -7.20 2.66
CA LEU A 67 11.77 -5.78 2.65
C LEU A 67 13.28 -5.53 2.52
N LYS A 68 13.62 -4.58 1.66
CA LYS A 68 14.98 -4.07 1.42
C LYS A 68 15.06 -2.62 1.87
N PRO A 69 16.24 -2.10 2.24
CA PRO A 69 16.41 -0.67 2.52
C PRO A 69 15.93 0.23 1.37
N SER A 70 16.04 -0.24 0.13
CA SER A 70 15.55 0.44 -1.09
C SER A 70 14.02 0.57 -1.17
N ASP A 71 13.27 -0.19 -0.39
CA ASP A 71 11.81 -0.08 -0.32
C ASP A 71 11.37 1.12 0.54
N SER A 72 12.30 1.81 1.20
CA SER A 72 12.01 3.07 1.90
C SER A 72 11.55 4.15 0.94
N GLY A 73 10.67 5.05 1.38
CA GLY A 73 10.23 6.21 0.61
C GLY A 73 8.77 6.55 0.84
N ASN A 74 8.23 7.40 -0.04
CA ASN A 74 6.89 7.92 0.09
C ASN A 74 5.93 7.05 -0.73
N TYR A 75 5.02 6.36 -0.07
CA TYR A 75 3.99 5.58 -0.72
C TYR A 75 2.71 6.40 -0.81
N SER A 76 2.11 6.44 -2.00
CA SER A 76 0.83 7.12 -2.18
C SER A 76 -0.22 6.16 -2.73
N CYS A 77 -1.41 6.20 -2.14
CA CYS A 77 -2.60 5.61 -2.74
C CYS A 77 -3.44 6.73 -3.38
N VAL A 78 -3.80 6.52 -4.64
CA VAL A 78 -4.49 7.50 -5.49
C VAL A 78 -5.79 6.87 -5.97
N PRO A 79 -6.90 7.06 -5.23
CA PRO A 79 -8.21 6.65 -5.70
C PRO A 79 -8.66 7.52 -6.87
N THR A 80 -9.48 6.96 -7.75
CA THR A 80 -10.04 7.67 -8.91
C THR A 80 -11.06 8.76 -8.57
N VAL A 81 -11.72 8.66 -7.41
CA VAL A 81 -12.84 9.54 -7.00
C VAL A 81 -12.58 10.32 -5.71
N ALA A 82 -11.33 10.34 -5.24
CA ALA A 82 -10.96 11.02 -3.99
C ALA A 82 -9.53 11.58 -4.05
N ALA A 83 -9.20 12.45 -3.09
CA ALA A 83 -7.85 12.96 -2.96
C ALA A 83 -6.86 11.86 -2.55
N ARG A 84 -5.64 11.93 -3.10
CA ARG A 84 -4.55 11.01 -2.77
C ARG A 84 -4.15 11.11 -1.30
N ALA A 85 -3.74 9.97 -0.73
CA ALA A 85 -3.06 9.92 0.55
C ALA A 85 -1.60 9.53 0.33
N THR A 86 -0.70 10.05 1.17
CA THR A 86 0.73 9.70 1.15
C THR A 86 1.21 9.34 2.55
N VAL A 87 2.03 8.31 2.66
CA VAL A 87 2.70 7.84 3.88
C VAL A 87 4.19 7.70 3.62
N ASN A 88 5.02 8.03 4.61
CA ASN A 88 6.46 7.83 4.51
C ASN A 88 6.82 6.52 5.22
N VAL A 89 7.53 5.65 4.52
CA VAL A 89 7.98 4.35 5.02
C VAL A 89 9.50 4.37 5.11
N HIS A 90 10.03 3.95 6.25
CA HIS A 90 11.46 3.86 6.48
C HIS A 90 11.83 2.45 6.95
N VAL A 91 12.72 1.79 6.20
CA VAL A 91 13.17 0.40 6.44
C VAL A 91 14.60 0.42 6.94
N ILE A 92 14.84 -0.01 8.19
CA ILE A 92 16.17 -0.05 8.81
C ILE A 92 16.47 -1.49 9.26
N ASN A 93 17.50 -2.14 8.71
CA ASN A 93 17.96 -3.47 9.16
C ASN A 93 16.85 -4.54 9.31
N GLY A 94 15.78 -4.45 8.51
CA GLY A 94 14.64 -5.36 8.58
C GLY A 94 13.55 -4.95 9.58
N GLU A 95 13.70 -3.86 10.32
CA GLU A 95 12.65 -3.21 11.10
C GLU A 95 11.93 -2.14 10.28
N LEU A 96 10.61 -2.07 10.45
CA LEU A 96 9.73 -1.21 9.67
C LEU A 96 9.22 -0.05 10.54
N HIS A 97 9.50 1.19 10.11
CA HIS A 97 8.92 2.39 10.69
C HIS A 97 7.98 3.04 9.68
N ILE A 98 6.72 3.21 10.05
CA ILE A 98 5.69 3.84 9.22
C ILE A 98 5.25 5.13 9.91
N GLU A 99 5.41 6.26 9.23
CA GLU A 99 4.92 7.54 9.71
C GLU A 99 3.64 7.92 8.95
N ILE A 100 2.49 7.59 9.55
CA ILE A 100 1.17 7.88 8.98
C ILE A 100 0.77 9.32 9.31
N VAL A 101 0.84 10.21 8.34
CA VAL A 101 0.23 11.54 8.45
C VAL A 101 -1.27 11.41 8.24
N ARG A 102 -2.05 11.34 9.32
CA ARG A 102 -3.51 11.30 9.25
C ARG A 102 -4.06 12.64 8.77
N LYS A 103 -4.57 12.69 7.54
CA LYS A 103 -5.46 13.77 7.08
C LYS A 103 -6.83 13.16 6.83
N VAL A 104 -7.75 13.38 7.77
CA VAL A 104 -9.15 13.01 7.60
C VAL A 104 -9.88 14.24 7.10
N ALA A 105 -10.12 14.27 5.79
CA ALA A 105 -11.00 15.25 5.16
C ALA A 105 -12.10 14.49 4.39
N PRO A 106 -13.27 15.10 4.17
CA PRO A 106 -14.27 14.53 3.28
C PRO A 106 -13.63 14.18 1.92
N ASN A 107 -14.02 13.06 1.33
CA ASN A 107 -13.58 12.64 0.01
C ASN A 107 -12.05 12.47 -0.14
N THR A 108 -11.37 12.06 0.94
CA THR A 108 -9.92 11.83 0.94
C THR A 108 -9.62 10.41 1.40
N ALA A 109 -8.73 9.72 0.69
CA ALA A 109 -8.19 8.46 1.18
C ALA A 109 -7.34 8.68 2.44
N TYR A 110 -7.22 7.66 3.28
CA TYR A 110 -6.33 7.69 4.43
C TYR A 110 -5.72 6.31 4.68
N PHE A 111 -4.55 6.30 5.32
CA PHE A 111 -3.89 5.07 5.72
C PHE A 111 -4.37 4.62 7.10
N SER A 112 -4.72 3.34 7.23
CA SER A 112 -4.92 2.70 8.53
C SER A 112 -3.67 1.95 8.97
N GLN A 113 -3.53 1.84 10.30
CA GLN A 113 -2.46 1.05 10.94
C GLN A 113 -2.87 -0.41 11.04
#